data_AF-A0A1M6HMN0-F1
#
_entry.id   AF-A0A1M6HMN0-F1
#
_cell.length_a   1.000
_cell.length_b   1.000
_cell.length_c   1.000
_cell.angle_alpha   90.00
_cell.angle_beta   90.00
_cell.angle_gamma   90.00
#
_symmetry.space_group_name_H-M   'P 1'
#
loop_
_entity.id
_entity.type
_entity.pdbx_description
1 polymer ?
#
loop_
_entity_poly.entity_id
_entity_poly.type
_entity_poly.pdbx_seq_one_letter_code
_entity_poly.pdbx_strand_id
1 'polypeptide(L)'
;MCANTSIGQLLKVPNLLEHYKEHQKKVATSSISFVQFLKLHYSKKFENNQEEHQNLPFKTFDNVTSVFTISFINLQIQLIKSIITCKQKFFYNKSFKSKLVISIWMPPKIA
;
A
#
# COMPACT_ATOMS: atom_id res chain seq x y z
N MET A 1 -19.55 16.60 -4.76
CA MET A 1 -20.62 16.48 -3.74
C MET A 1 -20.16 15.86 -2.42
N CYS A 2 -18.87 15.55 -2.19
CA CYS A 2 -18.41 14.96 -0.92
C CYS A 2 -17.62 15.91 0.00
N ALA A 3 -17.39 17.17 -0.40
CA ALA A 3 -16.45 18.07 0.29
C ALA A 3 -16.83 18.45 1.75
N ASN A 4 -18.09 18.24 2.14
CA ASN A 4 -18.61 18.51 3.49
C ASN A 4 -18.86 17.24 4.32
N THR A 5 -18.57 16.04 3.80
CA THR A 5 -18.62 14.82 4.61
C THR A 5 -17.34 14.70 5.45
N SER A 6 -17.35 13.93 6.54
CA SER A 6 -16.15 13.69 7.36
C SER A 6 -14.97 13.15 6.54
N ILE A 7 -15.25 12.30 5.54
CA ILE A 7 -14.23 11.78 4.62
C ILE A 7 -13.73 12.88 3.66
N GLY A 8 -14.61 13.74 3.15
CA GLY A 8 -14.20 14.89 2.32
C GLY A 8 -13.38 15.92 3.09
N GLN A 9 -13.63 16.09 4.40
CA GLN A 9 -12.80 16.90 5.28
C GLN A 9 -11.43 16.26 5.50
N LEU A 10 -11.34 14.93 5.62
CA LEU A 10 -10.05 14.23 5.68
C LEU A 10 -9.21 14.44 4.41
N LEU A 11 -9.85 14.50 3.23
CA LEU A 11 -9.16 14.78 1.97
C LEU A 11 -8.57 16.21 1.90
N LYS A 12 -8.96 17.13 2.79
CA LYS A 12 -8.39 18.49 2.89
C LYS A 12 -7.19 18.59 3.84
N VAL A 13 -6.77 17.49 4.48
CA VAL A 13 -5.56 17.45 5.32
C VAL A 13 -4.29 17.95 4.60
N PRO A 14 -4.06 17.69 3.30
CA PRO A 14 -2.92 18.27 2.60
C PRO A 14 -2.89 19.81 2.65
N ASN A 15 -4.04 20.47 2.53
CA ASN A 15 -4.16 21.93 2.56
C ASN A 15 -3.74 22.49 3.94
N LEU A 16 -4.07 21.77 5.03
CA LEU A 16 -3.65 22.14 6.38
C LEU A 16 -2.13 22.14 6.51
N LEU A 17 -1.46 21.12 5.95
CA LEU A 17 -0.01 21.00 5.99
C LEU A 17 0.68 22.07 5.15
N GLU A 18 0.12 22.40 3.98
CA GLU A 18 0.62 23.47 3.13
C GLU A 18 0.53 24.83 3.83
N HIS A 19 -0.62 25.13 4.43
CA HIS A 19 -0.81 26.37 5.19
C HIS A 19 0.13 26.49 6.40
N TYR A 20 0.40 25.38 7.09
CA TYR A 20 1.41 25.35 8.17
C TYR A 20 2.82 25.66 7.65
N LYS A 21 3.20 25.14 6.47
CA LYS A 21 4.49 25.45 5.84
C LYS A 21 4.59 26.92 5.45
N GLU A 22 3.51 27.53 4.96
CA GLU A 22 3.48 28.96 4.66
C GLU A 22 3.69 29.81 5.92
N HIS A 23 3.04 29.46 7.03
CA HIS A 23 3.25 30.13 8.31
C HIS A 23 4.71 30.03 8.79
N GLN A 24 5.35 28.87 8.63
CA GLN A 24 6.76 28.71 8.94
C GLN A 24 7.67 29.60 8.08
N LYS A 25 7.30 29.86 6.81
CA LYS A 25 8.07 30.74 5.92
C LYS A 25 7.86 32.22 6.23
N LYS A 26 6.64 32.62 6.62
CA LYS A 26 6.26 34.02 6.87
C LYS A 26 6.79 34.55 8.21
N VAL A 27 6.93 33.70 9.23
CA VAL A 27 7.39 34.14 10.56
C VAL A 27 8.92 34.00 10.64
N ALA A 28 9.63 35.04 10.20
CA ALA A 28 11.10 35.09 10.16
C ALA A 28 11.79 35.10 11.54
N THR A 29 11.05 35.37 12.63
CA THR A 29 11.62 35.63 13.96
C THR A 29 11.33 34.55 15.00
N SER A 30 10.31 33.72 14.80
CA SER A 30 9.98 32.61 15.69
C SER A 30 9.19 31.54 14.93
N SER A 31 9.80 30.38 14.70
CA SER A 31 9.06 29.26 14.13
C SER A 31 7.91 28.88 15.07
N ILE A 32 6.71 28.80 14.52
CA ILE A 32 5.55 28.33 15.27
C ILE A 32 5.50 26.80 15.22
N SER A 33 5.31 26.16 16.37
CA SER A 33 5.09 24.71 16.39
C SER A 33 3.74 24.34 15.77
N PHE A 34 3.63 23.13 15.23
CA PHE A 34 2.37 22.66 14.64
C PHE A 34 1.19 22.72 15.64
N VAL A 35 1.42 22.40 16.91
CA VAL A 35 0.39 22.47 17.96
C VAL A 35 -0.07 23.91 18.21
N GLN A 36 0.85 24.88 18.23
CA GLN A 36 0.49 26.29 18.35
C GLN A 36 -0.28 26.78 17.12
N PHE A 37 0.12 26.35 15.91
CA PHE A 37 -0.61 26.64 14.68
C PHE A 37 -2.05 26.11 14.74
N LEU A 38 -2.25 24.87 15.20
CA LEU A 38 -3.58 24.30 15.42
C LEU A 38 -4.37 25.09 16.45
N LYS A 39 -3.74 25.49 17.57
CA LYS A 39 -4.40 26.28 18.61
C LYS A 39 -4.86 27.64 18.08
N LEU A 40 -4.06 28.32 17.27
CA LEU A 40 -4.45 29.60 16.66
C LEU A 40 -5.64 29.44 15.72
N HIS A 41 -5.68 28.37 14.91
CA HIS A 41 -6.70 28.18 13.91
C HIS A 41 -7.96 27.46 14.42
N TYR A 42 -7.90 26.64 15.45
CA TYR A 42 -9.05 25.84 15.94
C TYR A 42 -9.55 26.24 17.34
N SER A 43 -9.03 27.33 17.92
CA SER A 43 -9.58 27.86 19.17
C SER A 43 -10.87 28.66 18.92
N LYS A 44 -11.90 28.39 19.73
CA LYS A 44 -13.24 29.01 19.68
C LYS A 44 -13.27 30.54 19.80
N LYS A 45 -12.16 31.18 20.18
CA LYS A 45 -12.07 32.61 20.49
C LYS A 45 -11.56 33.50 19.34
N PHE A 46 -11.06 32.92 18.25
CA PHE A 46 -10.52 33.70 17.14
C PHE A 46 -11.54 33.77 16.00
N GLU A 47 -12.45 34.74 16.09
CA GLU A 47 -13.19 35.25 14.94
C GLU A 47 -12.27 36.17 14.14
N ASN A 48 -11.34 35.59 13.37
CA ASN A 48 -10.46 36.41 12.53
C ASN A 48 -10.55 35.94 11.08
N ASN A 49 -11.05 36.86 10.25
CA ASN A 49 -10.96 36.93 8.80
C ASN A 49 -11.41 35.64 8.09
N GLN A 50 -12.73 35.51 7.99
CA GLN A 50 -13.43 34.46 7.25
C GLN A 50 -13.04 34.36 5.76
N GLU A 51 -12.23 35.24 5.18
CA GLU A 51 -11.98 35.19 3.74
C GLU A 51 -10.72 34.40 3.34
N GLU A 52 -9.68 34.31 4.19
CA GLU A 52 -8.41 33.65 3.80
C GLU A 52 -8.25 32.19 4.29
N HIS A 53 -9.03 31.73 5.28
CA HIS A 53 -8.79 30.44 5.95
C HIS A 53 -9.94 29.42 5.84
N GLN A 54 -10.84 29.58 4.86
CA GLN A 54 -12.04 28.75 4.67
C GLN A 54 -11.75 27.29 4.26
N ASN A 55 -10.55 27.01 3.74
CA ASN A 55 -10.22 25.70 3.16
C ASN A 55 -9.55 24.72 4.14
N LEU A 56 -9.50 25.05 5.43
CA LEU A 56 -8.97 24.13 6.44
C LEU A 56 -10.00 23.05 6.81
N PRO A 57 -9.55 21.81 7.02
CA PRO A 57 -10.44 20.70 7.35
C PRO A 57 -11.10 20.90 8.72
N PHE A 58 -12.35 20.45 8.89
CA PHE A 58 -13.08 20.40 10.16
C PHE A 58 -13.30 21.76 10.86
N LYS A 59 -13.27 22.87 10.11
CA LYS A 59 -13.59 24.21 10.64
C LYS A 59 -15.08 24.41 10.93
N THR A 60 -15.95 23.81 10.13
CA THR A 60 -17.39 23.73 10.36
C THR A 60 -17.75 22.31 10.80
N PHE A 61 -18.37 22.19 11.97
CA PHE A 61 -19.05 20.96 12.36
C PHE A 61 -20.46 21.03 11.80
N ASP A 62 -20.59 20.71 10.51
CA ASP A 62 -21.91 20.40 9.98
C ASP A 62 -22.31 19.05 10.61
N ASN A 63 -23.43 19.01 11.35
CA ASN A 63 -23.99 17.80 11.95
C ASN A 63 -24.54 16.86 10.86
N VAL A 64 -23.70 16.48 9.90
CA VAL A 64 -24.08 15.59 8.82
C VAL A 64 -23.89 14.16 9.31
N THR A 65 -24.99 13.56 9.77
CA THR A 65 -25.07 12.12 10.01
C THR A 65 -24.75 11.41 8.71
N SER A 66 -23.48 11.06 8.53
CA SER A 66 -22.98 10.42 7.32
C SER A 66 -23.32 8.93 7.43
N VAL A 67 -24.41 8.51 6.79
CA VAL A 67 -24.77 7.09 6.68
C VAL A 67 -23.89 6.47 5.60
N PHE A 68 -22.93 5.66 6.01
CA PHE A 68 -22.07 4.93 5.08
C PHE A 68 -22.72 3.59 4.73
N THR A 69 -23.11 3.42 3.48
CA THR A 69 -23.40 2.09 2.92
C THR A 69 -22.11 1.52 2.37
N ILE A 70 -21.50 0.56 3.08
CA ILE A 70 -20.37 -0.20 2.55
C ILE A 70 -20.96 -1.24 1.60
N SER A 71 -20.91 -0.96 0.30
CA SER A 71 -21.19 -1.98 -0.71
C SER A 71 -20.04 -2.99 -0.66
N PHE A 72 -20.35 -4.22 -0.25
CA PHE A 72 -19.41 -5.33 -0.34
C PHE A 72 -19.07 -5.56 -1.81
N ILE A 73 -17.92 -5.06 -2.25
CA ILE A 73 -17.37 -5.42 -3.54
C ILE A 73 -16.81 -6.84 -3.36
N ASN A 74 -17.37 -7.80 -4.09
CA ASN A 74 -16.79 -9.14 -4.18
C ASN A 74 -15.45 -9.03 -4.91
N LEU A 75 -14.38 -8.82 -4.15
CA LEU A 75 -13.02 -8.80 -4.67
C LEU A 75 -12.65 -10.24 -5.06
N GLN A 76 -12.87 -10.60 -6.31
CA GLN A 76 -12.40 -11.88 -6.84
C GLN A 76 -10.89 -11.79 -7.07
N ILE A 77 -10.12 -12.16 -6.06
CA ILE A 77 -8.68 -12.36 -6.20
C ILE A 77 -8.49 -13.61 -7.05
N GLN A 78 -8.15 -13.44 -8.32
CA GLN A 78 -7.77 -14.56 -9.16
C GLN A 78 -6.41 -15.07 -8.69
N LEU A 79 -6.40 -16.23 -8.04
CA LEU A 79 -5.16 -16.90 -7.67
C LEU A 79 -4.44 -17.28 -8.97
N ILE A 80 -3.35 -16.59 -9.28
CA ILE A 80 -2.47 -16.98 -10.38
C ILE A 80 -1.86 -18.32 -9.97
N LYS A 81 -2.32 -19.41 -10.57
CA LYS A 81 -1.65 -20.69 -10.43
C LYS A 81 -0.25 -20.51 -11.00
N SER A 82 0.75 -20.57 -10.13
CA SER A 82 2.15 -20.64 -10.57
C SER A 82 2.26 -21.83 -11.51
N ILE A 83 2.53 -21.57 -12.79
CA ILE A 83 2.96 -22.60 -13.73
C ILE A 83 4.38 -22.96 -13.30
N ILE A 84 4.46 -23.90 -12.36
CA ILE A 84 5.72 -24.57 -12.06
C ILE A 84 5.97 -25.47 -13.25
N THR A 85 6.71 -24.96 -14.23
CA THR A 85 7.24 -25.79 -15.31
C THR A 85 8.35 -26.65 -14.72
N CYS A 86 7.98 -27.76 -14.09
CA CYS A 86 8.93 -28.79 -13.72
C CYS A 86 9.52 -29.37 -15.00
N LYS A 87 10.79 -29.04 -15.28
CA LYS A 87 11.56 -29.73 -16.32
C LYS A 87 11.49 -31.23 -16.02
N GLN A 88 11.01 -32.04 -16.97
CA GLN A 88 11.02 -33.50 -16.84
C GLN A 88 12.46 -33.94 -16.60
N LYS A 89 12.75 -34.43 -15.39
CA LYS A 89 14.03 -35.07 -15.09
C LYS A 89 13.88 -36.55 -15.40
N PHE A 90 14.52 -36.98 -16.47
CA PHE A 90 14.65 -38.40 -16.78
C PHE A 90 15.67 -39.02 -15.83
N PHE A 91 15.23 -39.95 -14.99
CA PHE A 91 16.12 -40.77 -14.20
C PHE A 91 16.36 -42.08 -14.94
N TYR A 92 17.59 -42.29 -15.40
CA TYR A 92 18.00 -43.60 -15.91
C TYR A 92 18.35 -44.50 -14.73
N ASN A 93 17.53 -45.53 -14.50
CA ASN A 93 17.86 -46.58 -13.56
C ASN A 93 18.95 -47.47 -14.19
N LYS A 94 20.23 -47.14 -13.97
CA LYS A 94 21.35 -47.99 -14.37
C LYS A 94 21.47 -49.19 -13.44
N SER A 95 20.54 -50.14 -13.55
CA SER A 95 20.68 -51.47 -12.97
C SER A 95 20.70 -52.51 -14.09
N PHE A 96 21.74 -52.47 -14.92
CA PHE A 96 22.07 -53.59 -15.78
C PHE A 96 23.24 -54.35 -15.14
N LYS A 97 22.96 -55.54 -14.59
CA LYS A 97 23.98 -56.48 -14.14
C LYS A 97 24.05 -57.63 -15.14
N SER A 98 25.03 -57.56 -16.05
CA SER A 98 25.33 -58.69 -16.94
C SER A 98 25.93 -59.83 -16.14
N LYS A 99 25.46 -61.07 -16.33
CA LYS A 99 26.10 -62.28 -15.78
C LYS A 99 27.32 -62.72 -16.60
N LEU A 100 27.57 -62.06 -17.74
CA LEU A 100 28.58 -62.44 -18.73
C LEU A 100 29.94 -61.75 -18.51
N VAL A 101 30.17 -61.10 -17.36
CA VAL A 101 31.36 -60.25 -17.13
C VAL A 101 32.68 -60.98 -17.44
N ILE A 102 32.77 -62.27 -17.11
CA ILE A 102 33.96 -63.08 -17.37
C ILE A 102 33.99 -63.62 -18.81
N SER A 103 32.85 -64.00 -19.39
CA SER A 103 32.81 -64.64 -20.71
C SER A 103 33.12 -63.69 -21.87
N ILE A 104 32.95 -62.37 -21.67
CA ILE A 104 33.24 -61.35 -22.69
C ILE A 104 34.74 -61.29 -23.03
N TRP A 105 35.61 -61.70 -22.09
CA TRP A 105 37.06 -61.67 -22.26
C TRP A 105 37.68 -63.02 -22.63
N MET A 106 36.85 -64.05 -22.85
CA MET A 106 37.36 -65.34 -23.28
C MET A 106 37.60 -65.34 -24.79
N PRO A 107 38.73 -65.89 -25.27
CA PRO A 107 38.95 -66.05 -26.70
C PRO A 107 37.89 -67.00 -27.29
N PRO A 108 37.53 -66.83 -28.57
CA PRO A 108 36.55 -67.69 -29.23
C PRO A 108 37.03 -69.15 -29.20
N LYS A 109 36.14 -70.04 -28.78
CA LYS A 109 36.40 -71.48 -28.82
C LYS A 109 36.25 -71.95 -30.26
N ILE A 110 37.28 -72.55 -30.81
CA ILE A 110 37.24 -73.19 -32.12
C ILE A 110 36.57 -74.56 -31.92
N ALA A 111 35.57 -74.86 -32.76
CA ALA A 111 34.89 -76.15 -32.79
C ALA A 111 35.75 -77.22 -33.48
#